data_AF-A0A9D6N9N1-F1
#
_entry.id   AF-A0A9D6N9N1-F1
#
_cell.length_a   1.000
_cell.length_b   1.000
_cell.length_c   1.000
_cell.angle_alpha   90.00
_cell.angle_beta   90.00
_cell.angle_gamma   90.00
#
_symmetry.space_group_name_H-M   'P 1'
#
loop_
_entity.id
_entity.type
_entity.pdbx_description
1 polymer ?
#
loop_
_entity_poly.entity_id
_entity_poly.type
_entity_poly.pdbx_seq_one_letter_code
_entity_poly.pdbx_strand_id
1 'polypeptide(L)'
;MDVRTWLTELVAFYRRFGFFGAYRKASDEDAVRQLVQLQAPRGGFEPGVPRADLQALRWDTTRVWTEDPSLQITPGSRAYVKTLAEWSRISRGAFLPRGLTESWDQNRIWLDLAIDGEPAGFEALDAGDNLIDLEMVKDVNNLIKHPYYRLEIIENDKQIVSIMVLTAEEKIQIERARGLPFHVHDVGQMMHALSTCFDGQSLPPNPVRRTYVGVYKDKFERAIGKLTMTLEDTRVMGRYQSNAEDWKQDLNLTGYYDPSAGTLSGTMLGAVGVLDHAAQISWVPKSYLGTWKGNLSPGAQTMYGTWVGWFVRDRADETDQAPAQEDNFSGSFGLIDEKTLRSSRDPLLARVDQWMLKVWQAPSLIDSPLTYLDVEP
;
A
#
# COMPACT_ATOMS: atom_id res chain seq x y z
N MET A 1 -10.16 24.18 -19.15
CA MET A 1 -11.50 23.58 -18.91
C MET A 1 -12.26 24.53 -18.01
N ASP A 2 -13.55 24.78 -18.24
CA ASP A 2 -14.39 25.60 -17.33
C ASP A 2 -14.61 24.88 -15.99
N VAL A 3 -14.70 25.64 -14.89
CA VAL A 3 -14.87 25.14 -13.51
C VAL A 3 -16.15 24.31 -13.38
N ARG A 4 -17.27 24.79 -13.93
CA ARG A 4 -18.56 24.11 -13.76
C ARG A 4 -18.59 22.78 -14.51
N THR A 5 -18.04 22.75 -15.72
CA THR A 5 -17.88 21.53 -16.53
C THR A 5 -17.00 20.53 -15.80
N TRP A 6 -15.82 20.94 -15.33
CA TRP A 6 -14.91 20.10 -14.55
C TRP A 6 -15.57 19.54 -13.28
N LEU A 7 -16.28 20.36 -12.50
CA LEU A 7 -16.98 19.92 -11.30
C LEU A 7 -18.13 18.95 -11.61
N THR A 8 -18.82 19.13 -12.73
CA THR A 8 -19.92 18.23 -13.14
C THR A 8 -19.36 16.84 -13.46
N GLU A 9 -18.28 16.78 -14.24
CA GLU A 9 -17.58 15.53 -14.54
C GLU A 9 -17.01 14.87 -13.27
N LEU A 10 -16.42 15.68 -12.37
CA LEU A 10 -15.90 15.23 -11.08
C LEU A 10 -17.00 14.59 -10.23
N VAL A 11 -18.11 15.31 -10.02
CA VAL A 11 -19.22 14.83 -9.20
C VAL A 11 -19.81 13.54 -9.78
N ALA A 12 -20.05 13.51 -11.09
CA ALA A 12 -20.55 12.32 -11.77
C ALA A 12 -19.59 11.12 -11.61
N PHE A 13 -18.28 11.36 -11.74
CA PHE A 13 -17.26 10.32 -11.57
C PHE A 13 -17.24 9.76 -10.15
N TYR A 14 -17.07 10.58 -9.11
CA TYR A 14 -16.92 10.10 -7.73
C TYR A 14 -18.23 9.57 -7.12
N ARG A 15 -19.39 10.02 -7.58
CA ARG A 15 -20.70 9.46 -7.15
C ARG A 15 -20.82 7.97 -7.44
N ARG A 16 -20.16 7.46 -8.48
CA ARG A 16 -20.12 6.02 -8.80
C ARG A 16 -19.47 5.18 -7.68
N PHE A 17 -18.60 5.79 -6.87
CA PHE A 17 -17.95 5.16 -5.72
C PHE A 17 -18.63 5.53 -4.38
N GLY A 18 -19.80 6.17 -4.46
CA GLY A 18 -20.60 6.57 -3.30
C GLY A 18 -20.11 7.83 -2.59
N PHE A 19 -19.28 8.66 -3.22
CA PHE A 19 -18.98 10.00 -2.72
C PHE A 19 -20.18 10.94 -2.92
N PHE A 20 -20.13 12.07 -2.21
CA PHE A 20 -21.15 13.10 -2.17
C PHE A 20 -22.51 12.56 -1.69
N GLY A 21 -22.48 11.61 -0.74
CA GLY A 21 -23.67 10.94 -0.22
C GLY A 21 -24.68 11.90 0.42
N ALA A 22 -24.22 13.00 1.02
CA ALA A 22 -25.07 14.09 1.52
C ALA A 22 -25.95 14.71 0.41
N TYR A 23 -25.50 14.63 -0.84
CA TYR A 23 -26.18 15.16 -2.01
C TYR A 23 -26.85 14.07 -2.86
N ARG A 24 -27.01 12.82 -2.36
CA ARG A 24 -27.54 11.69 -3.16
C ARG A 24 -28.91 11.93 -3.82
N LYS A 25 -29.74 12.82 -3.26
CA LYS A 25 -31.06 13.20 -3.79
C LYS A 25 -31.01 14.41 -4.74
N ALA A 26 -29.88 15.11 -4.77
CA ALA A 26 -29.68 16.29 -5.60
C ALA A 26 -29.16 15.88 -6.98
N SER A 27 -29.56 16.63 -8.01
CA SER A 27 -28.95 16.52 -9.34
C SER A 27 -27.43 16.81 -9.27
N ASP A 28 -26.67 16.37 -10.28
CA ASP A 28 -25.24 16.73 -10.35
C ASP A 28 -25.06 18.25 -10.37
N GLU A 29 -25.90 18.98 -11.12
CA GLU A 29 -25.87 20.45 -11.16
C GLU A 29 -26.11 21.09 -9.79
N ASP A 30 -27.05 20.56 -9.01
CA ASP A 30 -27.33 21.05 -7.66
C ASP A 30 -26.16 20.79 -6.72
N ALA A 31 -25.56 19.59 -6.79
CA ALA A 31 -24.37 19.29 -6.01
C ALA A 31 -23.19 20.20 -6.37
N VAL A 32 -22.96 20.44 -7.66
CA VAL A 32 -21.94 21.39 -8.16
C VAL A 32 -22.21 22.80 -7.61
N ARG A 33 -23.46 23.27 -7.66
CA ARG A 33 -23.84 24.58 -7.12
C ARG A 33 -23.51 24.71 -5.62
N GLN A 34 -23.79 23.66 -4.85
CA GLN A 34 -23.48 23.63 -3.41
C GLN A 34 -21.96 23.63 -3.17
N LEU A 35 -21.19 22.83 -3.92
CA LEU A 35 -19.74 22.82 -3.82
C LEU A 35 -19.13 24.19 -4.14
N VAL A 36 -19.62 24.87 -5.19
CA VAL A 36 -19.19 26.22 -5.55
C VAL A 36 -19.48 27.21 -4.41
N GLN A 37 -20.66 27.13 -3.79
CA GLN A 37 -21.01 27.99 -2.65
C GLN A 37 -20.11 27.73 -1.43
N LEU A 38 -19.80 26.47 -1.13
CA LEU A 38 -18.90 26.09 -0.03
C LEU A 38 -17.47 26.56 -0.25
N GLN A 39 -17.00 26.53 -1.49
CA GLN A 39 -15.62 26.87 -1.85
C GLN A 39 -15.42 28.37 -2.12
N ALA A 40 -16.47 29.14 -2.42
CA ALA A 40 -16.36 30.57 -2.74
C ALA A 40 -15.62 31.41 -1.67
N PRO A 41 -15.82 31.22 -0.35
CA PRO A 41 -15.06 31.93 0.68
C PRO A 41 -13.56 31.58 0.70
N ARG A 42 -13.15 30.51 0.02
CA ARG A 42 -11.77 30.01 -0.06
C ARG A 42 -11.10 30.30 -1.41
N GLY A 43 -11.68 31.20 -2.22
CA GLY A 43 -11.13 31.59 -3.52
C GLY A 43 -11.70 30.83 -4.72
N GLY A 44 -12.63 29.89 -4.50
CA GLY A 44 -13.20 29.09 -5.58
C GLY A 44 -12.35 27.87 -5.93
N PHE A 45 -12.66 27.25 -7.07
CA PHE A 45 -11.98 26.07 -7.59
C PHE A 45 -11.08 26.43 -8.75
N GLU A 46 -9.91 25.80 -8.81
CA GLU A 46 -8.93 25.99 -9.87
C GLU A 46 -8.72 24.68 -10.66
N PRO A 47 -9.47 24.43 -11.74
CA PRO A 47 -9.28 23.23 -12.55
C PRO A 47 -7.90 23.26 -13.22
N GLY A 48 -7.22 22.12 -13.23
CA GLY A 48 -5.92 21.96 -13.89
C GLY A 48 -4.71 22.17 -12.97
N VAL A 49 -4.90 22.57 -11.71
CA VAL A 49 -3.83 22.46 -10.71
C VAL A 49 -3.70 21.00 -10.26
N PRO A 50 -2.48 20.54 -9.89
CA PRO A 50 -2.31 19.24 -9.26
C PRO A 50 -3.28 19.09 -8.08
N ARG A 51 -3.91 17.93 -7.96
CA ARG A 51 -4.82 17.60 -6.85
C ARG A 51 -6.06 18.52 -6.74
N ALA A 52 -6.47 19.20 -7.82
CA ALA A 52 -7.70 20.01 -7.85
C ALA A 52 -8.93 19.26 -7.31
N ASP A 53 -9.01 17.96 -7.56
CA ASP A 53 -10.10 17.11 -7.08
C ASP A 53 -10.22 17.11 -5.54
N LEU A 54 -9.11 17.22 -4.80
CA LEU A 54 -9.12 17.27 -3.33
C LEU A 54 -9.87 18.48 -2.79
N GLN A 55 -9.86 19.61 -3.51
CA GLN A 55 -10.60 20.81 -3.12
C GLN A 55 -12.11 20.54 -3.08
N ALA A 56 -12.62 19.66 -3.96
CA ALA A 56 -14.02 19.28 -3.99
C ALA A 56 -14.30 18.13 -3.00
N LEU A 57 -13.43 17.12 -3.00
CA LEU A 57 -13.57 15.91 -2.19
C LEU A 57 -13.56 16.19 -0.68
N ARG A 58 -12.80 17.19 -0.20
CA ARG A 58 -12.81 17.59 1.22
C ARG A 58 -14.18 18.00 1.76
N TRP A 59 -15.13 18.34 0.88
CA TRP A 59 -16.50 18.69 1.27
C TRP A 59 -17.41 17.47 1.43
N ASP A 60 -16.97 16.29 0.96
CA ASP A 60 -17.60 15.03 1.33
C ASP A 60 -17.01 14.52 2.64
N THR A 61 -17.43 15.15 3.74
CA THR A 61 -16.97 14.78 5.07
C THR A 61 -17.29 13.31 5.39
N THR A 62 -18.29 12.69 4.74
CA THR A 62 -18.65 11.28 4.99
C THR A 62 -17.67 10.26 4.41
N ARG A 63 -16.79 10.68 3.49
CA ARG A 63 -15.82 9.81 2.81
C ARG A 63 -14.38 10.28 2.90
N VAL A 64 -14.17 11.55 3.23
CA VAL A 64 -12.85 12.18 3.24
C VAL A 64 -12.64 12.86 4.58
N TRP A 65 -11.51 12.54 5.20
CA TRP A 65 -10.97 13.28 6.32
C TRP A 65 -9.84 14.15 5.78
N THR A 66 -9.93 15.46 5.99
CA THR A 66 -8.91 16.42 5.54
C THR A 66 -8.62 17.37 6.69
N GLU A 67 -7.43 17.24 7.29
CA GLU A 67 -7.00 18.08 8.39
C GLU A 67 -5.51 18.42 8.26
N ASP A 68 -5.10 19.47 8.98
CA ASP A 68 -3.70 19.76 9.25
C ASP A 68 -3.20 18.77 10.33
N PRO A 69 -2.15 17.98 10.07
CA PRO A 69 -1.64 17.01 11.05
C PRO A 69 -1.03 17.68 12.29
N SER A 70 -0.77 19.00 12.28
CA SER A 70 -0.27 19.78 13.42
C SER A 70 -1.31 20.06 14.51
N LEU A 71 -2.17 19.07 14.76
CA LEU A 71 -3.03 19.06 15.92
C LEU A 71 -2.16 19.15 17.18
N GLN A 72 -2.46 20.03 18.12
CA GLN A 72 -1.66 20.17 19.36
C GLN A 72 -1.67 18.87 20.20
N ILE A 73 -0.73 17.96 19.91
CA ILE A 73 -0.62 16.65 20.54
C ILE A 73 -0.01 16.81 21.93
N THR A 74 -0.88 17.02 22.90
CA THR A 74 -0.50 17.19 24.30
C THR A 74 -1.33 16.28 25.20
N PRO A 75 -0.82 15.88 26.39
CA PRO A 75 -1.59 15.10 27.35
C PRO A 75 -2.97 15.71 27.62
N GLY A 76 -4.03 14.93 27.38
CA GLY A 76 -5.42 15.36 27.55
C GLY A 76 -6.07 16.00 26.32
N SER A 77 -5.32 16.31 25.26
CA SER A 77 -5.89 16.80 23.98
C SER A 77 -6.81 15.76 23.31
N ARG A 78 -6.54 14.47 23.57
CA ARG A 78 -7.19 13.30 22.97
C ARG A 78 -7.15 13.35 21.44
N ALA A 79 -6.05 13.83 20.88
CA ALA A 79 -5.91 14.07 19.44
C ALA A 79 -6.09 12.77 18.65
N TYR A 80 -5.41 11.70 19.06
CA TYR A 80 -5.53 10.39 18.42
C TYR A 80 -6.92 9.79 18.58
N VAL A 81 -7.55 9.95 19.75
CA VAL A 81 -8.93 9.49 19.95
C VAL A 81 -9.89 10.16 18.96
N LYS A 82 -9.77 11.48 18.78
CA LYS A 82 -10.60 12.24 17.83
C LYS A 82 -10.32 11.82 16.39
N THR A 83 -9.05 11.71 16.01
CA THR A 83 -8.65 11.29 14.66
C THR A 83 -9.18 9.91 14.31
N LEU A 84 -9.01 8.92 15.18
CA LEU A 84 -9.52 7.56 14.96
C LEU A 84 -11.05 7.50 14.94
N ALA A 85 -11.74 8.36 15.70
CA ALA A 85 -13.19 8.49 15.61
C ALA A 85 -13.63 9.04 14.25
N GLU A 86 -12.92 10.03 13.70
CA GLU A 86 -13.17 10.54 12.35
C GLU A 86 -12.87 9.50 11.27
N TRP A 87 -11.79 8.74 11.42
CA TRP A 87 -11.44 7.65 10.51
C TRP A 87 -12.49 6.53 10.54
N SER A 88 -12.96 6.17 11.73
CA SER A 88 -14.09 5.26 11.92
C SER A 88 -15.33 5.76 11.18
N ARG A 89 -15.64 7.06 11.30
CA ARG A 89 -16.77 7.70 10.64
C ARG A 89 -16.70 7.63 9.11
N ILE A 90 -15.52 7.81 8.50
CA ILE A 90 -15.34 7.71 7.04
C ILE A 90 -15.14 6.27 6.53
N SER A 91 -14.97 5.29 7.43
CA SER A 91 -14.58 3.92 7.09
C SER A 91 -15.64 3.07 6.40
N ARG A 92 -16.87 3.57 6.24
CA ARG A 92 -18.04 2.81 5.75
C ARG A 92 -18.33 1.56 6.61
N GLY A 93 -17.96 1.60 7.88
CA GLY A 93 -18.12 0.49 8.81
C GLY A 93 -17.00 -0.56 8.74
N ALA A 94 -15.97 -0.36 7.92
CA ALA A 94 -14.82 -1.25 7.87
C ALA A 94 -13.93 -1.13 9.14
N PHE A 95 -13.95 0.03 9.79
CA PHE A 95 -13.24 0.29 11.04
C PHE A 95 -14.21 0.86 12.07
N LEU A 96 -14.54 0.06 13.09
CA LEU A 96 -15.51 0.42 14.14
C LEU A 96 -14.91 0.23 15.54
N PRO A 97 -13.88 1.00 15.91
CA PRO A 97 -13.24 0.90 17.22
C PRO A 97 -14.24 1.24 18.35
N ARG A 98 -14.13 0.49 19.45
CA ARG A 98 -14.87 0.73 20.70
C ARG A 98 -13.90 0.90 21.87
N GLY A 99 -14.34 1.63 22.90
CA GLY A 99 -13.57 1.78 24.12
C GLY A 99 -12.23 2.49 23.94
N LEU A 100 -12.10 3.37 22.93
CA LEU A 100 -10.84 4.01 22.59
C LEU A 100 -10.32 4.89 23.74
N THR A 101 -9.19 4.49 24.31
CA THR A 101 -8.47 5.22 25.36
C THR A 101 -7.05 5.53 24.93
N GLU A 102 -6.55 6.65 25.43
CA GLU A 102 -5.22 7.17 25.15
C GLU A 102 -4.48 7.27 26.49
N SER A 103 -3.31 6.65 26.57
CA SER A 103 -2.43 6.73 27.73
C SER A 103 -1.06 7.28 27.33
N TRP A 104 -0.38 7.91 28.28
CA TRP A 104 0.81 8.71 28.04
C TRP A 104 1.92 8.33 29.01
N ASP A 105 3.15 8.33 28.50
CA ASP A 105 4.39 8.32 29.26
C ASP A 105 5.39 9.22 28.53
N GLN A 106 5.64 10.39 29.10
CA GLN A 106 6.46 11.44 28.46
C GLN A 106 5.92 11.80 27.07
N ASN A 107 6.67 11.47 26.01
CA ASN A 107 6.32 11.74 24.61
C ASN A 107 5.76 10.51 23.89
N ARG A 108 5.52 9.41 24.61
CA ARG A 108 4.97 8.19 24.05
C ARG A 108 3.49 8.08 24.34
N ILE A 109 2.75 7.64 23.34
CA ILE A 109 1.31 7.46 23.40
C ILE A 109 0.97 6.00 23.10
N TRP A 110 0.10 5.42 23.92
CA TRP A 110 -0.50 4.12 23.68
C TRP A 110 -2.00 4.29 23.46
N LEU A 111 -2.52 3.55 22.48
CA LEU A 111 -3.93 3.54 22.14
C LEU A 111 -4.48 2.14 22.41
N ASP A 112 -5.44 2.06 23.32
CA ASP A 112 -6.18 0.83 23.61
C ASP A 112 -7.59 0.95 23.03
N LEU A 113 -8.06 -0.10 22.35
CA LEU A 113 -9.37 -0.16 21.75
C LEU A 113 -9.86 -1.61 21.63
N ALA A 114 -11.09 -1.78 21.17
CA ALA A 114 -11.61 -3.07 20.76
C ALA A 114 -12.16 -3.02 19.33
N ILE A 115 -11.86 -4.05 18.54
CA ILE A 115 -12.39 -4.26 17.18
C ILE A 115 -13.19 -5.55 17.17
N ASP A 116 -14.48 -5.45 16.84
CA ASP A 116 -15.43 -6.57 16.93
C ASP A 116 -15.50 -7.23 18.32
N GLY A 117 -15.17 -6.48 19.37
CA GLY A 117 -15.15 -6.99 20.75
C GLY A 117 -13.82 -7.59 21.19
N GLU A 118 -12.86 -7.78 20.27
CA GLU A 118 -11.51 -8.26 20.61
C GLU A 118 -10.61 -7.08 20.98
N PRO A 119 -9.81 -7.18 22.07
CA PRO A 119 -8.82 -6.17 22.43
C PRO A 119 -7.80 -5.97 21.31
N ALA A 120 -7.50 -4.71 21.01
CA ALA A 120 -6.49 -4.30 20.06
C ALA A 120 -5.83 -3.01 20.55
N GLY A 121 -4.64 -2.72 20.05
CA GLY A 121 -3.93 -1.50 20.39
C GLY A 121 -2.66 -1.35 19.58
N PHE A 122 -2.11 -0.16 19.61
CA PHE A 122 -0.84 0.16 18.98
C PHE A 122 0.04 0.92 19.96
N GLU A 123 1.34 0.66 19.88
CA GLU A 123 2.34 1.16 20.80
C GLU A 123 3.15 2.32 20.21
N ALA A 124 3.52 3.25 21.09
CA ALA A 124 4.60 4.22 20.96
C ALA A 124 4.56 5.11 19.71
N LEU A 125 3.45 5.83 19.55
CA LEU A 125 3.40 6.99 18.66
C LEU A 125 4.28 8.10 19.28
N ASP A 126 5.26 8.60 18.53
CA ASP A 126 6.14 9.69 18.99
C ASP A 126 5.40 11.03 18.89
N ALA A 127 5.14 11.65 20.04
CA ALA A 127 4.52 12.96 20.11
C ALA A 127 5.51 14.13 19.90
N GLY A 128 6.80 13.85 19.68
CA GLY A 128 7.89 14.82 19.68
C GLY A 128 7.70 16.01 18.74
N ASP A 129 7.05 15.79 17.60
CA ASP A 129 6.84 16.83 16.58
C ASP A 129 5.48 17.54 16.69
N ASN A 130 4.63 17.16 17.65
CA ASN A 130 3.23 17.60 17.75
C ASN A 130 2.44 17.37 16.45
N LEU A 131 2.76 16.31 15.72
CA LEU A 131 2.07 15.90 14.49
C LEU A 131 1.38 14.56 14.72
N ILE A 132 0.19 14.38 14.15
CA ILE A 132 -0.43 13.05 14.10
C ILE A 132 0.48 12.16 13.28
N ASP A 133 0.91 11.05 13.89
CA ASP A 133 1.65 10.02 13.18
C ASP A 133 0.74 9.36 12.15
N LEU A 134 1.00 9.65 10.86
CA LEU A 134 0.26 9.08 9.75
C LEU A 134 0.67 7.64 9.43
N GLU A 135 1.79 7.15 9.97
CA GLU A 135 2.17 5.75 9.84
C GLU A 135 1.14 4.82 10.49
N MET A 136 0.41 5.31 11.51
CA MET A 136 -0.69 4.58 12.16
C MET A 136 -1.81 4.18 11.19
N VAL A 137 -1.89 4.77 9.98
CA VAL A 137 -2.82 4.30 8.93
C VAL A 137 -2.53 2.84 8.57
N LYS A 138 -1.26 2.42 8.55
CA LYS A 138 -0.86 1.03 8.31
C LYS A 138 -1.42 0.12 9.40
N ASP A 139 -1.28 0.54 10.64
CA ASP A 139 -1.77 -0.17 11.82
C ASP A 139 -3.29 -0.30 11.83
N VAL A 140 -3.99 0.80 11.54
CA VAL A 140 -5.46 0.78 11.38
C VAL A 140 -5.87 -0.16 10.24
N ASN A 141 -5.20 -0.12 9.09
CA ASN A 141 -5.47 -1.02 7.97
C ASN A 141 -5.25 -2.50 8.33
N ASN A 142 -4.29 -2.81 9.20
CA ASN A 142 -4.07 -4.17 9.72
C ASN A 142 -5.22 -4.64 10.63
N LEU A 143 -5.88 -3.73 11.35
CA LEU A 143 -7.07 -4.05 12.16
C LEU A 143 -8.35 -4.20 11.33
N ILE A 144 -8.41 -3.62 10.13
CA ILE A 144 -9.57 -3.75 9.25
C ILE A 144 -9.61 -5.17 8.67
N LYS A 145 -10.42 -6.03 9.28
CA LYS A 145 -10.67 -7.41 8.82
C LYS A 145 -11.35 -7.46 7.45
N HIS A 146 -12.08 -6.42 7.08
CA HIS A 146 -12.76 -6.37 5.79
C HIS A 146 -11.70 -6.34 4.66
N PRO A 147 -11.70 -7.32 3.74
CA PRO A 147 -10.61 -7.46 2.78
C PRO A 147 -10.58 -6.34 1.73
N TYR A 148 -11.69 -5.62 1.56
CA TYR A 148 -11.83 -4.69 0.44
C TYR A 148 -11.57 -3.24 0.79
N TYR A 149 -11.75 -2.78 2.04
CA TYR A 149 -11.65 -1.34 2.35
C TYR A 149 -10.38 -1.03 3.12
N ARG A 150 -9.69 0.02 2.68
CA ARG A 150 -8.46 0.53 3.30
C ARG A 150 -8.52 2.04 3.40
N LEU A 151 -7.90 2.57 4.44
CA LEU A 151 -7.55 3.98 4.54
C LEU A 151 -6.38 4.23 3.58
N GLU A 152 -6.54 5.22 2.74
CA GLU A 152 -5.59 5.63 1.72
C GLU A 152 -5.22 7.09 1.94
N ILE A 153 -3.92 7.36 2.03
CA ILE A 153 -3.39 8.71 2.24
C ILE A 153 -3.14 9.38 0.90
N ILE A 154 -3.55 10.64 0.81
CA ILE A 154 -3.16 11.59 -0.22
C ILE A 154 -2.55 12.80 0.48
N GLU A 155 -1.26 13.02 0.27
CA GLU A 155 -0.60 14.22 0.77
C GLU A 155 -0.92 15.43 -0.09
N ASN A 156 -1.22 16.53 0.57
CA ASN A 156 -1.42 17.84 -0.03
C ASN A 156 -0.34 18.79 0.52
N ASP A 157 0.70 18.98 -0.28
CA ASP A 157 1.64 20.11 -0.19
C ASP A 157 2.32 20.26 1.20
N LYS A 158 2.71 19.14 1.82
CA LYS A 158 3.40 19.00 3.13
C LYS A 158 2.63 19.49 4.37
N GLN A 159 1.49 20.17 4.24
CA GLN A 159 0.78 20.78 5.38
C GLN A 159 -0.62 20.24 5.60
N ILE A 160 -1.25 19.65 4.60
CA ILE A 160 -2.61 19.11 4.72
C ILE A 160 -2.59 17.67 4.26
N VAL A 161 -3.23 16.80 5.03
CA VAL A 161 -3.35 15.39 4.67
C VAL A 161 -4.81 15.07 4.42
N SER A 162 -5.07 14.35 3.33
CA SER A 162 -6.40 13.80 3.05
C SER A 162 -6.35 12.29 3.19
N ILE A 163 -7.29 11.73 3.94
CA ILE A 163 -7.49 10.29 4.10
C ILE A 163 -8.86 9.93 3.55
N MET A 164 -8.88 8.90 2.72
CA MET A 164 -10.09 8.34 2.14
C MET A 164 -10.18 6.86 2.48
N VAL A 165 -11.39 6.32 2.54
CA VAL A 165 -11.58 4.87 2.60
C VAL A 165 -12.03 4.35 1.25
N LEU A 166 -11.19 3.54 0.63
CA LEU A 166 -11.33 3.08 -0.74
C LEU A 166 -11.16 1.56 -0.82
N THR A 167 -11.76 0.97 -1.84
CA THR A 167 -11.29 -0.32 -2.33
C THR A 167 -10.05 -0.16 -3.21
N ALA A 168 -9.29 -1.24 -3.36
CA ALA A 168 -8.13 -1.23 -4.24
C ALA A 168 -8.52 -0.95 -5.71
N GLU A 169 -9.71 -1.39 -6.14
CA GLU A 169 -10.27 -1.06 -7.44
C GLU A 169 -10.67 0.43 -7.54
N GLU A 170 -11.38 0.95 -6.54
CA GLU A 170 -11.76 2.38 -6.47
C GLU A 170 -10.50 3.26 -6.55
N LYS A 171 -9.47 2.94 -5.75
CA LYS A 171 -8.16 3.60 -5.76
C LYS A 171 -7.59 3.66 -7.17
N ILE A 172 -7.41 2.52 -7.84
CA ILE A 172 -6.80 2.47 -9.17
C ILE A 172 -7.63 3.22 -10.21
N GLN A 173 -8.96 3.11 -10.17
CA GLN A 173 -9.80 3.87 -11.10
C GLN A 173 -9.65 5.38 -10.90
N ILE A 174 -9.58 5.84 -9.64
CA ILE A 174 -9.32 7.25 -9.31
C ILE A 174 -7.93 7.67 -9.78
N GLU A 175 -6.88 6.88 -9.51
CA GLU A 175 -5.51 7.19 -9.96
C GLU A 175 -5.41 7.32 -11.47
N ARG A 176 -6.04 6.40 -12.23
CA ARG A 176 -6.00 6.40 -13.69
C ARG A 176 -6.83 7.52 -14.31
N ALA A 177 -8.06 7.70 -13.84
CA ALA A 177 -9.00 8.61 -14.46
C ALA A 177 -8.79 10.06 -14.03
N ARG A 178 -8.31 10.28 -12.79
CA ARG A 178 -8.22 11.60 -12.16
C ARG A 178 -6.81 12.01 -11.75
N GLY A 179 -5.84 11.09 -11.82
CA GLY A 179 -4.44 11.40 -11.52
C GLY A 179 -4.16 11.74 -10.06
N LEU A 180 -5.06 11.39 -9.13
CA LEU A 180 -4.80 11.58 -7.69
C LEU A 180 -3.80 10.51 -7.21
N PRO A 181 -2.63 10.89 -6.67
CA PRO A 181 -1.66 9.92 -6.21
C PRO A 181 -1.96 9.47 -4.77
N PHE A 182 -2.09 8.17 -4.56
CA PHE A 182 -2.22 7.59 -3.22
C PHE A 182 -0.92 6.91 -2.77
N HIS A 183 -0.76 6.79 -1.45
CA HIS A 183 0.36 6.05 -0.84
C HIS A 183 0.21 4.54 -1.11
N VAL A 184 1.33 3.81 -1.25
CA VAL A 184 1.31 2.36 -1.50
C VAL A 184 1.58 1.62 -0.19
N HIS A 185 0.54 1.30 0.57
CA HIS A 185 0.72 0.64 1.87
C HIS A 185 1.04 -0.87 1.75
N ASP A 186 0.54 -1.52 0.70
CA ASP A 186 0.67 -2.97 0.45
C ASP A 186 0.86 -3.25 -1.05
N VAL A 187 2.04 -3.77 -1.39
CA VAL A 187 2.45 -4.08 -2.77
C VAL A 187 1.62 -5.22 -3.37
N GLY A 188 1.32 -6.25 -2.57
CA GLY A 188 0.53 -7.40 -3.01
C GLY A 188 -0.90 -6.99 -3.37
N GLN A 189 -1.53 -6.17 -2.52
CA GLN A 189 -2.87 -5.63 -2.78
C GLN A 189 -2.89 -4.71 -4.00
N MET A 190 -1.90 -3.83 -4.14
CA MET A 190 -1.78 -2.96 -5.32
C MET A 190 -1.67 -3.78 -6.61
N MET A 191 -0.81 -4.80 -6.63
CA MET A 191 -0.63 -5.65 -7.81
C MET A 191 -1.85 -6.55 -8.09
N HIS A 192 -2.55 -6.99 -7.05
CA HIS A 192 -3.85 -7.66 -7.20
C HIS A 192 -4.89 -6.75 -7.86
N ALA A 193 -5.00 -5.50 -7.43
CA ALA A 193 -5.95 -4.58 -8.03
C ALA A 193 -5.52 -4.11 -9.43
N LEU A 194 -4.21 -3.98 -9.69
CA LEU A 194 -3.71 -3.78 -11.05
C LEU A 194 -4.06 -4.98 -11.94
N SER A 195 -4.10 -6.19 -11.37
CA SER A 195 -4.45 -7.41 -12.09
C SER A 195 -5.84 -7.35 -12.73
N THR A 196 -6.83 -6.80 -12.03
CA THR A 196 -8.22 -6.67 -12.53
C THR A 196 -8.33 -5.66 -13.68
N CYS A 197 -7.36 -4.75 -13.79
CA CYS A 197 -7.30 -3.80 -14.90
C CYS A 197 -6.82 -4.43 -16.21
N PHE A 198 -6.30 -5.66 -16.18
CA PHE A 198 -5.88 -6.42 -17.36
C PHE A 198 -6.91 -7.48 -17.77
N ASP A 199 -8.11 -7.46 -17.16
CA ASP A 199 -9.18 -8.41 -17.46
C ASP A 199 -9.52 -8.44 -18.96
N GLY A 200 -9.65 -9.65 -19.49
CA GLY A 200 -10.02 -9.90 -20.89
C GLY A 200 -8.89 -10.38 -21.80
N GLN A 201 -7.64 -10.42 -21.34
CA GLN A 201 -6.55 -11.06 -22.08
C GLN A 201 -6.41 -12.54 -21.65
N SER A 202 -6.72 -13.48 -22.53
CA SER A 202 -6.42 -14.89 -22.30
C SER A 202 -4.91 -15.12 -22.40
N LEU A 203 -4.35 -15.87 -21.45
CA LEU A 203 -3.01 -16.41 -21.57
C LEU A 203 -2.89 -17.26 -22.85
N PRO A 204 -1.81 -17.12 -23.64
CA PRO A 204 -1.50 -18.14 -24.63
C PRO A 204 -1.30 -19.49 -23.89
N PRO A 205 -1.74 -20.62 -24.47
CA PRO A 205 -1.76 -21.93 -23.81
C PRO A 205 -0.37 -22.43 -23.37
N ASN A 206 0.70 -21.91 -23.97
CA ASN A 206 2.06 -22.00 -23.43
C ASN A 206 2.56 -20.58 -23.16
N PRO A 207 2.84 -20.22 -21.89
CA PRO A 207 3.50 -18.96 -21.61
C PRO A 207 4.93 -19.04 -22.18
N VAL A 208 5.13 -18.38 -23.33
CA VAL A 208 6.47 -17.97 -23.78
C VAL A 208 7.17 -17.35 -22.58
N ARG A 209 8.40 -17.79 -22.28
CA ARG A 209 9.23 -17.31 -21.17
C ARG A 209 8.93 -15.85 -20.83
N ARG A 210 8.29 -15.60 -19.68
CA ARG A 210 7.96 -14.25 -19.20
C ARG A 210 8.84 -13.88 -18.04
N THR A 211 9.31 -12.63 -18.02
CA THR A 211 10.07 -12.05 -16.91
C THR A 211 9.17 -11.07 -16.18
N TYR A 212 8.96 -11.32 -14.90
CA TYR A 212 8.27 -10.43 -14.00
C TYR A 212 9.28 -9.71 -13.11
N VAL A 213 9.05 -8.44 -12.86
CA VAL A 213 9.90 -7.62 -12.00
C VAL A 213 9.04 -6.90 -10.99
N GLY A 214 9.53 -6.78 -9.76
CA GLY A 214 8.84 -5.99 -8.74
C GLY A 214 9.52 -6.02 -7.39
N VAL A 215 8.72 -5.83 -6.35
CA VAL A 215 9.21 -5.57 -4.99
C VAL A 215 8.83 -6.73 -4.10
N TYR A 216 9.81 -7.17 -3.32
CA TYR A 216 9.64 -8.08 -2.19
C TYR A 216 9.67 -7.22 -0.92
N LYS A 217 8.59 -7.25 -0.14
CA LYS A 217 8.49 -6.54 1.13
C LYS A 217 8.62 -7.53 2.26
N ASP A 218 9.63 -7.33 3.08
CA ASP A 218 9.88 -8.12 4.27
C ASP A 218 9.44 -7.38 5.54
N LYS A 219 9.07 -8.15 6.57
CA LYS A 219 9.00 -7.65 7.96
C LYS A 219 10.39 -7.48 8.57
N PHE A 220 11.46 -7.98 7.95
CA PHE A 220 12.79 -7.43 8.20
C PHE A 220 12.72 -5.96 7.85
N GLU A 221 12.94 -5.10 8.85
CA GLU A 221 12.91 -3.64 8.75
C GLU A 221 13.78 -3.03 7.64
N ARG A 222 14.47 -3.84 6.79
CA ARG A 222 15.55 -3.38 5.89
C ARG A 222 15.71 -4.17 4.58
N ALA A 223 14.93 -5.22 4.29
CA ALA A 223 15.09 -5.98 3.05
C ALA A 223 14.06 -5.53 2.01
N ILE A 224 14.41 -4.49 1.26
CA ILE A 224 13.78 -4.22 -0.03
C ILE A 224 14.77 -4.52 -1.14
N GLY A 225 14.27 -5.09 -2.21
CA GLY A 225 15.09 -5.46 -3.33
C GLY A 225 14.27 -5.78 -4.55
N LYS A 226 15.01 -6.04 -5.63
CA LYS A 226 14.44 -6.40 -6.92
C LYS A 226 14.17 -7.89 -6.95
N LEU A 227 12.90 -8.26 -7.03
CA LEU A 227 12.50 -9.63 -7.32
C LEU A 227 12.29 -9.77 -8.83
N THR A 228 13.00 -10.71 -9.44
CA THR A 228 12.82 -11.11 -10.85
C THR A 228 12.36 -12.55 -10.89
N MET A 229 11.22 -12.84 -11.52
CA MET A 229 10.72 -14.21 -11.69
C MET A 229 10.52 -14.52 -13.17
N THR A 230 10.95 -15.70 -13.58
CA THR A 230 10.74 -16.25 -14.91
C THR A 230 9.73 -17.38 -14.83
N LEU A 231 8.65 -17.29 -15.61
CA LEU A 231 7.70 -18.39 -15.82
C LEU A 231 8.01 -19.03 -17.19
N GLU A 232 8.36 -20.30 -17.18
CA GLU A 232 8.60 -21.14 -18.37
C GLU A 232 7.75 -22.40 -18.25
N ASP A 233 6.74 -22.51 -19.12
CA ASP A 233 5.65 -23.48 -19.02
C ASP A 233 4.94 -23.41 -17.65
N THR A 234 5.15 -24.41 -16.80
CA THR A 234 4.65 -24.44 -15.41
C THR A 234 5.74 -24.18 -14.39
N ARG A 235 7.00 -24.07 -14.79
CA ARG A 235 8.12 -23.89 -13.87
C ARG A 235 8.35 -22.41 -13.62
N VAL A 236 8.55 -22.09 -12.35
CA VAL A 236 8.89 -20.74 -11.89
C VAL A 236 10.31 -20.75 -11.35
N MET A 237 11.14 -19.84 -11.85
CA MET A 237 12.47 -19.57 -11.30
C MET A 237 12.58 -18.10 -10.98
N GLY A 238 13.00 -17.75 -9.77
CA GLY A 238 13.14 -16.38 -9.35
C GLY A 238 14.47 -16.10 -8.71
N ARG A 239 14.82 -14.82 -8.69
CA ARG A 239 15.95 -14.28 -7.97
C ARG A 239 15.53 -12.97 -7.33
N TYR A 240 15.69 -12.89 -6.01
CA TYR A 240 15.59 -11.66 -5.26
C TYR A 240 16.99 -11.13 -5.02
N GLN A 241 17.21 -9.86 -5.33
CA GLN A 241 18.47 -9.16 -5.07
C GLN A 241 18.20 -8.00 -4.11
N SER A 242 18.81 -8.05 -2.93
CA SER A 242 18.76 -6.96 -1.94
C SER A 242 19.53 -5.72 -2.44
N ASN A 243 19.08 -4.52 -2.04
CA ASN A 243 19.75 -3.26 -2.36
C ASN A 243 20.99 -2.98 -1.49
N ALA A 244 21.21 -3.72 -0.39
CA ALA A 244 22.30 -3.45 0.54
C ALA A 244 23.68 -3.60 -0.15
N GLU A 245 24.45 -2.51 -0.18
CA GLU A 245 25.54 -2.24 -1.14
C GLU A 245 26.70 -3.25 -1.18
N ASP A 246 26.90 -4.05 -0.14
CA ASP A 246 28.16 -4.80 0.02
C ASP A 246 28.06 -6.33 -0.13
N TRP A 247 26.85 -6.88 -0.30
CA TRP A 247 26.66 -8.33 -0.28
C TRP A 247 25.66 -8.75 -1.36
N LYS A 248 26.10 -9.63 -2.28
CA LYS A 248 25.21 -10.31 -3.24
C LYS A 248 24.30 -11.29 -2.48
N GLN A 249 23.33 -10.75 -1.77
CA GLN A 249 22.27 -11.51 -1.14
C GLN A 249 21.27 -11.86 -2.22
N ASP A 250 21.39 -13.08 -2.71
CA ASP A 250 20.46 -13.65 -3.68
C ASP A 250 19.62 -14.70 -2.96
N LEU A 251 18.32 -14.45 -2.81
CA LEU A 251 17.38 -15.56 -2.62
C LEU A 251 17.06 -16.10 -4.00
N ASN A 252 17.28 -17.39 -4.19
CA ASN A 252 16.78 -18.11 -5.34
C ASN A 252 15.40 -18.65 -5.01
N LEU A 253 14.43 -18.37 -5.88
CA LEU A 253 13.09 -18.89 -5.76
C LEU A 253 12.92 -19.98 -6.81
N THR A 254 12.32 -21.10 -6.43
CA THR A 254 11.87 -22.11 -7.38
C THR A 254 10.46 -22.52 -7.06
N GLY A 255 9.67 -22.90 -8.05
CA GLY A 255 8.30 -23.29 -7.83
C GLY A 255 7.58 -23.68 -9.10
N TYR A 256 6.26 -23.77 -8.97
CA TYR A 256 5.38 -24.20 -10.04
C TYR A 256 4.11 -23.34 -10.11
N TYR A 257 3.63 -23.15 -11.32
CA TYR A 257 2.34 -22.59 -11.67
C TYR A 257 1.34 -23.72 -11.88
N ASP A 258 0.18 -23.64 -11.24
CA ASP A 258 -0.99 -24.47 -11.53
C ASP A 258 -1.95 -23.69 -12.43
N PRO A 259 -2.01 -23.99 -13.74
CA PRO A 259 -2.88 -23.28 -14.67
C PRO A 259 -4.37 -23.48 -14.38
N SER A 260 -4.75 -24.58 -13.73
CA SER A 260 -6.16 -24.88 -13.43
C SER A 260 -6.70 -24.01 -12.30
N ALA A 261 -5.85 -23.70 -11.32
CA ALA A 261 -6.19 -22.85 -10.19
C ALA A 261 -5.79 -21.38 -10.38
N GLY A 262 -4.90 -21.08 -11.34
CA GLY A 262 -4.31 -19.75 -11.48
C GLY A 262 -3.32 -19.40 -10.36
N THR A 263 -2.88 -20.40 -9.59
CA THR A 263 -2.05 -20.23 -8.41
C THR A 263 -0.60 -20.62 -8.66
N LEU A 264 0.31 -20.03 -7.89
CA LEU A 264 1.73 -20.32 -7.91
C LEU A 264 2.18 -20.73 -6.51
N SER A 265 3.17 -21.60 -6.41
CA SER A 265 3.80 -21.91 -5.13
C SER A 265 5.23 -22.42 -5.31
N GLY A 266 6.03 -22.31 -4.26
CA GLY A 266 7.40 -22.79 -4.31
C GLY A 266 8.19 -22.57 -3.04
N THR A 267 9.51 -22.71 -3.17
CA THR A 267 10.50 -22.54 -2.13
C THR A 267 11.41 -21.35 -2.44
N MET A 268 12.03 -20.81 -1.39
CA MET A 268 13.05 -19.77 -1.46
C MET A 268 14.27 -20.24 -0.68
N LEU A 269 15.46 -20.10 -1.26
CA LEU A 269 16.71 -20.55 -0.68
C LEU A 269 17.81 -19.54 -0.97
N GLY A 270 18.55 -19.14 0.05
CA GLY A 270 19.72 -18.29 -0.15
C GLY A 270 20.34 -17.82 1.15
N ALA A 271 21.00 -16.67 1.09
CA ALA A 271 21.55 -16.01 2.26
C ALA A 271 21.04 -14.57 2.32
N VAL A 272 20.61 -14.15 3.51
CA VAL A 272 20.19 -12.79 3.80
C VAL A 272 21.10 -12.24 4.90
N GLY A 273 21.54 -11.01 4.76
CA GLY A 273 22.35 -10.35 5.77
C GLY A 273 21.48 -9.97 6.94
N VAL A 274 21.92 -10.32 8.13
CA VAL A 274 21.28 -9.93 9.39
C VAL A 274 22.24 -9.06 10.17
N LEU A 275 21.71 -7.99 10.76
CA LEU A 275 22.49 -7.16 11.67
C LEU A 275 22.79 -7.98 12.92
N ASP A 276 24.08 -8.23 13.17
CA ASP A 276 24.48 -8.84 14.43
C ASP A 276 24.60 -7.75 15.51
N HIS A 277 23.56 -7.66 16.35
CA HIS A 277 23.54 -6.72 17.47
C HIS A 277 24.64 -7.01 18.50
N ALA A 278 25.12 -8.25 18.60
CA ALA A 278 26.21 -8.60 19.52
C ALA A 278 27.58 -8.17 18.99
N ALA A 279 27.77 -8.16 17.67
CA ALA A 279 29.03 -7.82 17.02
C ALA A 279 29.18 -6.32 16.66
N GLN A 280 28.33 -5.44 17.19
CA GLN A 280 28.36 -3.99 16.96
C GLN A 280 28.48 -3.58 15.48
N ILE A 281 27.39 -3.77 14.72
CA ILE A 281 27.16 -3.23 13.36
C ILE A 281 27.97 -3.94 12.25
N SER A 282 28.10 -5.26 12.32
CA SER A 282 28.50 -6.04 11.14
C SER A 282 27.31 -6.85 10.62
N TRP A 283 27.18 -6.87 9.29
CA TRP A 283 26.18 -7.69 8.60
C TRP A 283 26.75 -9.10 8.45
N VAL A 284 26.03 -10.09 8.99
CA VAL A 284 26.42 -11.49 8.88
C VAL A 284 25.44 -12.19 7.94
N PRO A 285 25.91 -12.83 6.86
CA PRO A 285 25.03 -13.61 6.00
C PRO A 285 24.52 -14.81 6.79
N LYS A 286 23.19 -14.91 6.92
CA LYS A 286 22.53 -16.10 7.47
C LYS A 286 21.80 -16.81 6.36
N SER A 287 21.94 -18.13 6.34
CA SER A 287 21.17 -18.98 5.45
C SER A 287 19.69 -18.82 5.74
N TYR A 288 18.90 -18.79 4.66
CA TYR A 288 17.50 -18.51 4.70
C TYR A 288 16.74 -19.53 3.86
N LEU A 289 15.69 -20.09 4.45
CA LEU A 289 14.78 -21.02 3.81
C LEU A 289 13.36 -20.50 3.95
N GLY A 290 12.54 -20.66 2.92
CA GLY A 290 11.13 -20.31 3.00
C GLY A 290 10.28 -20.95 1.92
N THR A 291 8.99 -20.73 2.05
CA THR A 291 7.98 -21.08 1.05
C THR A 291 7.23 -19.84 0.62
N TRP A 292 6.74 -19.85 -0.62
CA TRP A 292 5.95 -18.76 -1.16
C TRP A 292 4.73 -19.31 -1.89
N LYS A 293 3.67 -18.51 -1.91
CA LYS A 293 2.43 -18.78 -2.63
C LYS A 293 1.94 -17.50 -3.28
N GLY A 294 1.34 -17.61 -4.44
CA GLY A 294 0.84 -16.44 -5.16
C GLY A 294 -0.23 -16.79 -6.17
N ASN A 295 -0.64 -15.76 -6.89
CA ASN A 295 -1.60 -15.84 -7.97
C ASN A 295 -1.00 -15.17 -9.21
N LEU A 296 -1.34 -15.71 -10.37
CA LEU A 296 -1.05 -15.11 -11.65
C LEU A 296 -2.32 -14.44 -12.17
N SER A 297 -2.22 -13.17 -12.58
CA SER A 297 -3.38 -12.47 -13.12
C SER A 297 -3.91 -13.14 -14.39
N PRO A 298 -5.19 -12.93 -14.73
CA PRO A 298 -5.65 -13.09 -16.11
C PRO A 298 -4.69 -12.37 -17.08
N GLY A 299 -4.33 -13.04 -18.18
CA GLY A 299 -3.35 -12.52 -19.15
C GLY A 299 -1.88 -12.58 -18.72
N ALA A 300 -1.61 -13.03 -17.49
CA ALA A 300 -0.29 -13.11 -16.87
C ALA A 300 0.52 -11.82 -16.97
N GLN A 301 -0.15 -10.72 -16.67
CA GLN A 301 0.46 -9.39 -16.66
C GLN A 301 1.01 -9.05 -15.29
N THR A 302 0.41 -9.57 -14.21
CA THR A 302 0.93 -9.39 -12.86
C THR A 302 0.98 -10.71 -12.11
N MET A 303 1.90 -10.79 -11.16
CA MET A 303 2.03 -11.88 -10.21
C MET A 303 2.11 -11.28 -8.81
N TYR A 304 1.36 -11.82 -7.86
CA TYR A 304 1.37 -11.32 -6.48
C TYR A 304 1.14 -12.45 -5.50
N GLY A 305 1.64 -12.30 -4.29
CA GLY A 305 1.56 -13.36 -3.31
C GLY A 305 2.16 -13.01 -1.97
N THR A 306 2.27 -14.05 -1.15
CA THR A 306 2.87 -14.00 0.18
C THR A 306 3.94 -15.07 0.30
N TRP A 307 4.79 -14.89 1.30
CA TRP A 307 5.84 -15.84 1.61
C TRP A 307 6.02 -15.94 3.11
N VAL A 308 6.58 -17.07 3.54
CA VAL A 308 6.98 -17.34 4.93
C VAL A 308 8.35 -18.00 4.90
N GLY A 309 9.29 -17.55 5.73
CA GLY A 309 10.62 -18.12 5.80
C GLY A 309 11.30 -17.89 7.15
N TRP A 310 12.44 -18.53 7.37
CA TRP A 310 13.17 -18.57 8.63
C TRP A 310 14.67 -18.70 8.39
N PHE A 311 15.46 -18.27 9.37
CA PHE A 311 16.91 -18.49 9.35
C PHE A 311 17.24 -19.92 9.76
N VAL A 312 18.23 -20.50 9.10
CA VAL A 312 18.79 -21.79 9.48
C VAL A 312 20.25 -21.59 9.90
N ARG A 313 20.69 -22.37 10.90
CA ARG A 313 21.99 -22.16 11.58
C ARG A 313 23.19 -22.43 10.68
N ASP A 314 23.04 -23.37 9.74
CA ASP A 314 24.10 -23.84 8.84
C ASP A 314 23.73 -23.55 7.38
N ARG A 315 24.28 -24.29 6.42
CA ARG A 315 23.90 -24.20 5.01
C ARG A 315 22.46 -24.75 4.86
N ALA A 316 21.54 -23.92 4.37
CA ALA A 316 20.16 -24.33 4.19
C ALA A 316 20.03 -25.56 3.28
N ASP A 317 19.32 -26.57 3.76
CA ASP A 317 18.90 -27.76 3.00
C ASP A 317 17.38 -27.71 2.82
N GLU A 318 16.88 -28.16 1.68
CA GLU A 318 15.44 -28.22 1.40
C GLU A 318 14.68 -29.14 2.37
N THR A 319 15.39 -29.99 3.10
CA THR A 319 14.83 -30.90 4.12
C THR A 319 14.68 -30.26 5.51
N ASP A 320 15.20 -29.06 5.73
CA ASP A 320 15.06 -28.36 7.01
C ASP A 320 13.59 -28.03 7.30
N GLN A 321 13.10 -28.41 8.49
CA GLN A 321 11.72 -28.13 8.91
C GLN A 321 11.58 -26.70 9.43
N ALA A 322 10.40 -26.12 9.21
CA ALA A 322 10.05 -24.83 9.79
C ALA A 322 10.12 -24.89 11.33
N PRO A 323 10.76 -23.91 11.99
CA PRO A 323 10.74 -23.80 13.43
C PRO A 323 9.31 -23.50 13.93
N ALA A 324 9.13 -23.49 15.25
CA ALA A 324 7.90 -23.00 15.85
C ALA A 324 7.58 -21.58 15.33
N GLN A 325 6.28 -21.27 15.24
CA GLN A 325 5.75 -20.11 14.50
C GLN A 325 6.35 -18.74 14.89
N GLU A 326 6.90 -18.61 16.10
CA GLU A 326 7.47 -17.38 16.65
C GLU A 326 8.75 -16.91 15.92
N ASP A 327 9.46 -17.80 15.22
CA ASP A 327 10.69 -17.47 14.48
C ASP A 327 10.46 -17.26 12.96
N ASN A 328 9.20 -17.28 12.53
CA ASN A 328 8.86 -17.16 11.11
C ASN A 328 8.74 -15.69 10.69
N PHE A 329 9.46 -15.36 9.63
CA PHE A 329 9.31 -14.12 8.88
C PHE A 329 8.25 -14.32 7.81
N SER A 330 7.53 -13.27 7.49
CA SER A 330 6.53 -13.29 6.43
C SER A 330 6.45 -11.94 5.74
N GLY A 331 6.01 -11.98 4.50
CA GLY A 331 5.87 -10.78 3.70
C GLY A 331 5.03 -11.02 2.47
N SER A 332 5.04 -10.01 1.60
CA SER A 332 4.31 -10.01 0.34
C SER A 332 5.23 -9.63 -0.81
N PHE A 333 4.86 -10.08 -2.00
CA PHE A 333 5.51 -9.66 -3.23
C PHE A 333 4.46 -9.30 -4.27
N GLY A 334 4.87 -8.42 -5.18
CA GLY A 334 4.07 -8.03 -6.31
C GLY A 334 4.99 -7.72 -7.48
N LEU A 335 4.65 -8.28 -8.64
CA LEU A 335 5.45 -8.26 -9.85
C LEU A 335 4.56 -7.94 -11.05
N ILE A 336 5.16 -7.28 -12.04
CA ILE A 336 4.54 -6.99 -13.32
C ILE A 336 5.42 -7.53 -14.45
N ASP A 337 4.79 -8.03 -15.51
CA ASP A 337 5.47 -8.47 -16.73
C ASP A 337 6.29 -7.30 -17.30
N GLU A 338 7.60 -7.55 -17.47
CA GLU A 338 8.56 -6.53 -17.86
C GLU A 338 8.24 -5.92 -19.22
N LYS A 339 7.72 -6.73 -20.16
CA LYS A 339 7.36 -6.25 -21.49
C LYS A 339 6.15 -5.33 -21.41
N THR A 340 5.14 -5.67 -20.61
CA THR A 340 3.97 -4.83 -20.38
C THR A 340 4.34 -3.53 -19.69
N LEU A 341 5.19 -3.59 -18.67
CA LEU A 341 5.69 -2.39 -17.99
C LEU A 341 6.39 -1.44 -18.98
N ARG A 342 7.30 -1.96 -19.81
CA ARG A 342 8.08 -1.15 -20.77
C ARG A 342 7.29 -0.65 -21.98
N SER A 343 6.26 -1.38 -22.42
CA SER A 343 5.50 -1.05 -23.62
C SER A 343 4.23 -0.24 -23.36
N SER A 344 3.81 -0.15 -22.10
CA SER A 344 2.60 0.58 -21.73
C SER A 344 2.75 2.08 -21.88
N ARG A 345 1.69 2.74 -22.36
CA ARG A 345 1.51 4.20 -22.30
C ARG A 345 0.59 4.62 -21.15
N ASP A 346 0.19 3.68 -20.30
CA ASP A 346 -0.67 3.93 -19.14
C ASP A 346 0.13 4.74 -18.09
N PRO A 347 -0.33 5.96 -17.72
CA PRO A 347 0.33 6.78 -16.72
C PRO A 347 0.49 6.08 -15.36
N LEU A 348 -0.45 5.21 -14.97
CA LEU A 348 -0.33 4.45 -13.73
C LEU A 348 0.84 3.45 -13.81
N LEU A 349 1.02 2.78 -14.94
CA LEU A 349 2.14 1.84 -15.11
C LEU A 349 3.48 2.55 -15.14
N ALA A 350 3.55 3.74 -15.73
CA ALA A 350 4.74 4.59 -15.64
C ALA A 350 5.03 5.00 -14.18
N ARG A 351 4.01 5.34 -13.39
CA ARG A 351 4.15 5.63 -11.95
C ARG A 351 4.65 4.42 -11.16
N VAL A 352 4.08 3.25 -11.42
CA VAL A 352 4.50 1.99 -10.78
C VAL A 352 5.96 1.66 -11.14
N ASP A 353 6.38 1.84 -12.39
CA ASP A 353 7.78 1.65 -12.81
C ASP A 353 8.74 2.59 -12.06
N GLN A 354 8.44 3.90 -12.06
CA GLN A 354 9.25 4.90 -11.34
C GLN A 354 9.33 4.60 -9.85
N TRP A 355 8.23 4.18 -9.24
CA TRP A 355 8.20 3.77 -7.85
C TRP A 355 9.06 2.56 -7.57
N MET A 356 8.93 1.50 -8.37
CA MET A 356 9.79 0.32 -8.24
C MET A 356 11.26 0.69 -8.39
N LEU A 357 11.60 1.57 -9.34
CA LEU A 357 12.96 2.05 -9.52
C LEU A 357 13.49 2.79 -8.29
N LYS A 358 12.71 3.72 -7.73
CA LYS A 358 13.10 4.43 -6.50
C LYS A 358 13.24 3.47 -5.32
N VAL A 359 12.32 2.50 -5.21
CA VAL A 359 12.37 1.44 -4.20
C VAL A 359 13.63 0.59 -4.34
N TRP A 360 14.08 0.28 -5.56
CA TRP A 360 15.34 -0.44 -5.84
C TRP A 360 16.60 0.41 -5.67
N GLN A 361 16.48 1.74 -5.71
CA GLN A 361 17.60 2.67 -5.48
C GLN A 361 17.71 3.10 -4.02
N ALA A 362 16.71 2.82 -3.20
CA ALA A 362 16.71 3.17 -1.80
C ALA A 362 17.76 2.34 -1.02
N PRO A 363 18.68 2.99 -0.30
CA PRO A 363 19.73 2.31 0.46
C PRO A 363 19.18 1.62 1.73
N SER A 364 18.01 2.02 2.22
CA SER A 364 17.33 1.40 3.35
C SER A 364 15.80 1.46 3.21
N LEU A 365 15.06 0.76 4.08
CA LEU A 365 13.60 0.85 4.16
C LEU A 365 13.14 2.26 4.55
N ILE A 366 13.91 2.95 5.40
CA ILE A 366 13.64 4.33 5.85
C ILE A 366 13.75 5.30 4.68
N ASP A 367 14.74 5.08 3.81
CA ASP A 367 14.96 5.91 2.62
C ASP A 367 14.07 5.50 1.43
N SER A 368 13.33 4.40 1.56
CA SER A 368 12.52 3.87 0.48
C SER A 368 11.18 4.60 0.41
N PRO A 369 10.74 4.99 -0.80
CA PRO A 369 9.40 5.52 -0.99
C PRO A 369 8.36 4.39 -1.00
N LEU A 370 8.54 3.33 -0.20
CA LEU A 370 7.46 2.38 0.07
C LEU A 370 6.20 3.09 0.56
N THR A 371 6.31 4.31 1.04
CA THR A 371 5.19 5.19 1.41
C THR A 371 4.72 6.11 0.28
N TYR A 372 5.49 6.40 -0.77
CA TYR A 372 5.21 7.47 -1.74
C TYR A 372 5.28 7.06 -3.21
N LEU A 373 4.18 7.27 -3.96
CA LEU A 373 4.20 7.38 -5.42
C LEU A 373 4.38 8.83 -5.85
N ASP A 374 5.47 9.48 -5.43
CA ASP A 374 5.77 10.83 -5.91
C ASP A 374 6.36 10.78 -7.32
N VAL A 375 5.72 11.49 -8.24
CA VAL A 375 6.33 11.89 -9.50
C VAL A 375 6.42 13.41 -9.46
N GLU A 376 7.62 13.95 -9.68
CA GLU A 376 7.71 15.37 -10.02
C GLU A 376 6.98 15.56 -11.37
N PRO A 377 6.07 16.54 -11.47
CA PRO A 377 5.18 16.71 -12.62
C PRO A 377 5.88 16.90 -13.96
#